data_AF-A0A7H9DTE5-F1
#
_entry.id   AF-A0A7H9DTE5-F1
#
_cell.length_a   1.000
_cell.length_b   1.000
_cell.length_c   1.000
_cell.angle_alpha   90.00
_cell.angle_beta   90.00
_cell.angle_gamma   90.00
#
_symmetry.space_group_name_H-M   'P 1'
#
loop_
_entity.id
_entity.type
_entity.pdbx_description
1 polymer ?
#
loop_
_entity_poly.entity_id
_entity_poly.type
_entity_poly.pdbx_seq_one_letter_code
_entity_poly.pdbx_strand_id
1 'polypeptide(L)'
;MARTLTVIDINGEDVTHLNASIDILDEPVCMNLGVAFMPFMDEEFLFLKEDASPDSTFGVNKVETELVKFLYQIRKKNRLKDSIEYDPYTNPYALVTRSRIFIGGKIFSSIDVRYSKEYSDYTKKNKANCSNIKKDTLSKAELEKFNNKNISSTYISIDNGKIKIFLPKETLIGVNYFETLYDFLTNGSRTAEAVKYGEFPDLDFYELATGNTKLQNGCWLTKDRKSKNDTWKNACMYIVEHKLQGVIAPFSQIADFYGLLKEKVAQSKHKTRWLKGAYKLVDALNIVDGGSAFVSNDVEIILNELNIGICDYAITQFYDLFYGKYKNSPLDTFDKAYKWDLSFVQHEQGSVALPIYAKVSKNTIEKFQNMADKDGQSGWHGATGIFNRVTPEFDDPWNGKVTDPQFRIDLPMLMLWLDKHKPTIKDKNSPFYGKVDKNGYLLEKYKKIIRKYEAK
;
A
#
# COMPACT_ATOMS: atom_id res chain seq x y z
N MET A 1 -28.87 -15.55 -0.10
CA MET A 1 -29.65 -14.83 0.93
C MET A 1 -28.94 -13.53 1.23
N ALA A 2 -29.55 -12.41 0.85
CA ALA A 2 -29.08 -11.08 1.20
C ALA A 2 -29.21 -10.84 2.71
N ARG A 3 -28.26 -10.11 3.30
CA ARG A 3 -28.49 -9.24 4.47
C ARG A 3 -27.57 -8.04 4.25
N THR A 4 -28.07 -6.91 3.74
CA THR A 4 -28.97 -5.91 4.35
C THR A 4 -28.27 -5.16 5.48
N LEU A 5 -27.81 -3.94 5.14
CA LEU A 5 -27.54 -2.86 6.09
C LEU A 5 -28.79 -2.67 6.94
N THR A 6 -28.69 -2.92 8.24
CA THR A 6 -29.79 -2.60 9.15
C THR A 6 -29.37 -1.35 9.92
N VAL A 7 -30.09 -0.26 9.71
CA VAL A 7 -29.95 0.91 10.58
C VAL A 7 -30.53 0.51 11.93
N ILE A 8 -29.68 0.45 12.94
CA ILE A 8 -30.06 -0.09 14.26
C ILE A 8 -30.83 0.96 15.06
N ASP A 9 -30.48 2.23 14.87
CA ASP A 9 -31.15 3.40 15.44
C ASP A 9 -30.84 4.65 14.61
N ILE A 10 -31.80 5.56 14.51
CA ILE A 10 -31.61 6.94 14.04
C ILE A 10 -32.23 7.85 15.09
N ASN A 11 -31.40 8.57 15.82
CA ASN A 11 -31.87 9.55 16.80
C ASN A 11 -31.17 10.90 16.59
N GLY A 12 -31.98 11.96 16.60
CA GLY A 12 -31.59 13.35 16.44
C GLY A 12 -32.83 14.23 16.62
N GLU A 13 -32.73 15.30 17.41
CA GLU A 13 -33.89 16.13 17.78
C GLU A 13 -34.32 17.10 16.66
N ASP A 14 -33.53 17.26 15.59
CA ASP A 14 -33.87 18.06 14.41
C ASP A 14 -33.22 17.48 13.12
N VAL A 15 -33.89 17.64 11.98
CA VAL A 15 -33.55 17.12 10.64
C VAL A 15 -32.19 17.57 10.10
N THR A 16 -31.55 18.52 10.76
CA THR A 16 -30.19 18.98 10.43
C THR A 16 -29.10 18.08 11.02
N HIS A 17 -29.41 17.23 12.00
CA HIS A 17 -28.42 16.38 12.68
C HIS A 17 -29.00 14.99 13.01
N LEU A 18 -28.78 14.02 12.12
CA LEU A 18 -29.16 12.63 12.35
C LEU A 18 -27.90 11.78 12.63
N ASN A 19 -27.92 11.01 13.72
CA ASN A 19 -26.88 10.03 14.01
C ASN A 19 -27.37 8.63 13.63
N ALA A 20 -26.59 7.92 12.79
CA ALA A 20 -26.88 6.54 12.38
C ALA A 20 -25.72 5.60 12.74
N SER A 21 -26.03 4.45 13.35
CA SER A 21 -25.05 3.41 13.72
C SER A 21 -25.19 2.16 12.83
N ILE A 22 -24.06 1.64 12.35
CA ILE A 22 -23.99 0.54 11.34
C ILE A 22 -22.80 -0.40 11.66
N ASP A 23 -22.95 -1.72 11.45
CA ASP A 23 -22.03 -2.78 11.92
C ASP A 23 -21.54 -3.74 10.79
N ILE A 24 -20.22 -4.07 10.68
CA ILE A 24 -19.61 -5.03 9.68
C ILE A 24 -18.25 -5.67 10.16
N LEU A 25 -18.03 -6.99 9.94
CA LEU A 25 -16.99 -7.90 10.54
C LEU A 25 -15.87 -8.51 9.61
N ASP A 26 -14.62 -8.61 10.15
CA ASP A 26 -13.50 -9.64 10.24
C ASP A 26 -12.45 -10.15 9.15
N GLU A 27 -11.11 -9.88 9.37
CA GLU A 27 -9.83 -10.74 9.41
C GLU A 27 -8.89 -11.32 8.20
N PRO A 28 -7.53 -11.70 8.33
CA PRO A 28 -6.29 -10.90 7.98
C PRO A 28 -4.89 -11.38 7.19
N VAL A 29 -4.05 -10.55 6.39
CA VAL A 29 -2.62 -10.46 5.75
C VAL A 29 -1.55 -9.34 6.23
N CYS A 30 -0.19 -9.52 6.03
CA CYS A 30 1.09 -8.84 6.57
C CYS A 30 2.12 -8.13 5.54
N MET A 31 2.96 -7.02 5.78
CA MET A 31 4.00 -6.28 4.90
C MET A 31 4.93 -5.15 5.58
N ASN A 32 6.09 -4.60 4.98
CA ASN A 32 7.32 -3.78 5.51
C ASN A 32 7.78 -2.27 5.01
N LEU A 33 8.36 -1.30 5.83
CA LEU A 33 8.37 0.22 5.67
C LEU A 33 9.67 1.03 6.00
N GLY A 34 10.01 1.90 5.03
CA GLY A 34 10.79 3.15 5.17
C GLY A 34 10.43 4.28 4.15
N VAL A 35 9.49 4.07 3.23
CA VAL A 35 9.67 4.54 1.85
C VAL A 35 8.34 5.16 1.34
N ALA A 36 8.02 6.46 1.57
CA ALA A 36 6.72 7.06 1.13
C ALA A 36 6.54 8.60 1.18
N PHE A 37 7.56 9.43 1.39
CA PHE A 37 7.30 10.77 1.95
C PHE A 37 7.48 11.98 1.04
N MET A 38 7.39 11.89 -0.30
CA MET A 38 7.77 13.06 -1.12
C MET A 38 7.03 13.44 -2.40
N PRO A 39 6.05 12.69 -2.95
CA PRO A 39 5.05 13.35 -3.79
C PRO A 39 4.19 14.36 -3.00
N PHE A 40 4.23 14.32 -1.67
CA PHE A 40 3.42 15.16 -0.76
C PHE A 40 4.15 16.38 -0.18
N MET A 41 5.37 16.68 -0.63
CA MET A 41 6.18 17.72 0.01
C MET A 41 6.12 19.10 -0.65
N ASP A 42 5.53 19.24 -1.83
CA ASP A 42 5.55 20.51 -2.58
C ASP A 42 4.16 21.13 -2.84
N GLU A 43 3.05 20.50 -2.43
CA GLU A 43 1.71 21.11 -2.59
C GLU A 43 0.86 20.99 -1.32
N GLU A 44 0.45 22.15 -0.80
CA GLU A 44 -0.61 22.26 0.20
C GLU A 44 -1.94 21.81 -0.42
N PHE A 45 -2.41 20.60 -0.10
CA PHE A 45 -3.78 20.23 -0.44
C PHE A 45 -4.73 20.66 0.69
N LEU A 46 -5.58 21.65 0.38
CA LEU A 46 -6.68 22.07 1.23
C LEU A 46 -7.83 21.05 1.17
N PHE A 47 -8.23 20.52 2.32
CA PHE A 47 -9.53 19.89 2.49
C PHE A 47 -10.48 20.88 3.16
N LEU A 48 -11.59 21.19 2.49
CA LEU A 48 -12.74 21.84 3.11
C LEU A 48 -13.54 20.77 3.84
N LYS A 49 -13.69 20.92 5.15
CA LYS A 49 -14.70 20.18 5.91
C LYS A 49 -16.00 20.96 5.75
N GLU A 50 -17.06 20.33 5.23
CA GLU A 50 -18.32 21.02 4.86
C GLU A 50 -18.97 21.79 6.04
N ASP A 51 -18.65 21.43 7.28
CA ASP A 51 -19.27 22.03 8.49
C ASP A 51 -18.31 22.90 9.31
N ALA A 52 -17.18 23.32 8.72
CA ALA A 52 -16.19 24.14 9.41
C ALA A 52 -16.56 25.64 9.30
N SER A 53 -16.76 26.28 10.46
CA SER A 53 -16.83 27.75 10.59
C SER A 53 -15.72 28.44 9.77
N PRO A 54 -15.96 29.63 9.19
CA PRO A 54 -14.96 30.41 8.44
C PRO A 54 -13.61 30.62 9.15
N ASP A 55 -13.58 30.47 10.49
CA ASP A 55 -12.40 30.64 11.34
C ASP A 55 -11.74 29.32 11.78
N SER A 56 -12.25 28.16 11.35
CA SER A 56 -11.67 26.87 11.72
C SER A 56 -10.49 26.53 10.80
N THR A 57 -9.32 26.54 11.42
CA THR A 57 -8.01 26.31 10.84
C THR A 57 -7.94 25.03 10.01
N PHE A 58 -7.54 25.22 8.75
CA PHE A 58 -6.99 24.28 7.79
C PHE A 58 -6.40 22.99 8.39
N GLY A 59 -6.97 21.84 8.05
CA GLY A 59 -6.41 20.53 8.40
C GLY A 59 -5.51 20.01 7.28
N VAL A 60 -4.19 20.14 7.44
CA VAL A 60 -3.23 19.58 6.49
C VAL A 60 -3.05 18.08 6.79
N ASN A 61 -3.35 17.21 5.82
CA ASN A 61 -2.93 15.81 5.87
C ASN A 61 -1.44 15.73 5.53
N LYS A 62 -0.58 16.14 6.48
CA LYS A 62 0.83 15.85 6.43
C LYS A 62 0.99 14.40 6.85
N VAL A 63 1.54 13.56 5.98
CA VAL A 63 2.10 12.31 6.47
C VAL A 63 3.12 12.70 7.54
N GLU A 64 2.96 12.17 8.74
CA GLU A 64 3.66 12.68 9.92
C GLU A 64 5.07 12.11 10.01
N THR A 65 5.99 12.59 9.18
CA THR A 65 7.42 12.24 9.25
C THR A 65 7.93 12.34 10.70
N GLU A 66 7.45 13.34 11.42
CA GLU A 66 7.72 13.58 12.82
C GLU A 66 7.22 12.43 13.72
N LEU A 67 6.00 11.90 13.50
CA LEU A 67 5.52 10.74 14.27
C LEU A 67 6.35 9.49 13.96
N VAL A 68 6.68 9.25 12.69
CA VAL A 68 7.53 8.11 12.32
C VAL A 68 8.93 8.25 12.93
N LYS A 69 9.53 9.47 12.90
CA LYS A 69 10.76 9.79 13.63
C LYS A 69 10.63 9.47 15.12
N PHE A 70 9.54 9.88 15.75
CA PHE A 70 9.27 9.61 17.16
C PHE A 70 9.21 8.11 17.46
N LEU A 71 8.57 7.31 16.60
CA LEU A 71 8.55 5.86 16.74
C LEU A 71 9.94 5.23 16.57
N TYR A 72 10.78 5.73 15.65
CA TYR A 72 12.18 5.31 15.54
C TYR A 72 13.01 5.73 16.76
N GLN A 73 12.75 6.89 17.37
CA GLN A 73 13.37 7.29 18.64
C GLN A 73 12.98 6.31 19.76
N ILE A 74 11.70 5.94 19.87
CA ILE A 74 11.25 4.93 20.83
C ILE A 74 11.99 3.61 20.60
N ARG A 75 12.05 3.13 19.35
CA ARG A 75 12.78 1.90 18.98
C ARG A 75 14.27 1.96 19.36
N LYS A 76 14.95 3.07 19.05
CA LYS A 76 16.37 3.29 19.40
C LYS A 76 16.56 3.29 20.91
N LYS A 77 15.68 3.98 21.67
CA LYS A 77 15.74 4.05 23.13
C LYS A 77 15.41 2.71 23.78
N ASN A 78 14.46 1.94 23.25
CA ASN A 78 14.18 0.56 23.68
C ASN A 78 15.43 -0.32 23.54
N ARG A 79 16.10 -0.28 22.37
CA ARG A 79 17.36 -1.01 22.13
C ARG A 79 18.46 -0.64 23.13
N LEU A 80 18.56 0.64 23.50
CA LEU A 80 19.53 1.16 24.46
C LEU A 80 19.09 1.00 25.92
N LYS A 81 17.87 0.49 26.18
CA LYS A 81 17.24 0.43 27.51
C LYS A 81 17.21 1.80 28.22
N ASP A 82 16.91 2.85 27.47
CA ASP A 82 16.94 4.24 27.93
C ASP A 82 15.54 4.90 27.83
N SER A 83 15.42 6.08 28.42
CA SER A 83 14.24 6.92 28.37
C SER A 83 14.19 7.82 27.13
N ILE A 84 12.97 8.13 26.68
CA ILE A 84 12.70 9.15 25.69
C ILE A 84 12.09 10.39 26.37
N GLU A 85 12.52 11.57 25.92
CA GLU A 85 11.89 12.83 26.29
C GLU A 85 10.72 13.13 25.34
N TYR A 86 9.60 13.58 25.88
CA TYR A 86 8.43 14.00 25.09
C TYR A 86 7.73 15.20 25.72
N ASP A 87 7.08 15.99 24.87
CA ASP A 87 6.20 17.08 25.29
C ASP A 87 4.73 16.66 25.06
N PRO A 88 3.85 16.68 26.08
CA PRO A 88 2.46 16.30 25.93
C PRO A 88 1.56 17.35 25.25
N TYR A 89 2.02 18.59 25.06
CA TYR A 89 1.18 19.73 24.62
C TYR A 89 1.71 20.48 23.39
N THR A 90 3.02 20.57 23.17
CA THR A 90 3.60 21.30 22.03
C THR A 90 4.09 20.40 20.89
N ASN A 91 4.06 19.09 21.13
CA ASN A 91 4.56 18.12 20.18
C ASN A 91 3.54 17.95 19.04
N PRO A 92 3.95 17.88 17.75
CA PRO A 92 3.06 17.57 16.63
C PRO A 92 2.26 16.25 16.78
N TYR A 93 2.51 15.46 17.82
CA TYR A 93 1.92 14.14 18.08
C TYR A 93 0.74 14.15 19.05
N ALA A 94 0.35 15.30 19.62
CA ALA A 94 -0.69 15.35 20.63
C ALA A 94 -2.10 15.36 20.03
N LEU A 95 -2.94 14.41 20.47
CA LEU A 95 -4.42 14.44 20.38
C LEU A 95 -5.05 14.45 18.98
N VAL A 96 -4.31 14.08 17.94
CA VAL A 96 -4.85 13.97 16.58
C VAL A 96 -4.70 12.55 16.07
N THR A 97 -5.82 11.97 15.62
CA THR A 97 -5.80 10.70 14.90
C THR A 97 -5.22 10.93 13.52
N ARG A 98 -4.14 10.21 13.23
CA ARG A 98 -3.38 10.31 11.99
C ARG A 98 -3.73 9.14 11.11
N SER A 99 -3.96 9.41 9.83
CA SER A 99 -4.40 8.37 8.90
C SER A 99 -3.27 7.98 7.95
N ARG A 100 -3.30 6.73 7.48
CA ARG A 100 -2.41 6.21 6.42
C ARG A 100 -0.91 6.32 6.76
N ILE A 101 -0.55 6.01 8.00
CA ILE A 101 0.85 5.96 8.41
C ILE A 101 1.40 4.60 8.05
N PHE A 102 2.48 4.56 7.28
CA PHE A 102 3.15 3.31 7.01
C PHE A 102 4.10 3.01 8.21
N ILE A 103 4.07 1.82 8.82
CA ILE A 103 5.07 1.37 9.84
C ILE A 103 5.42 -0.09 9.65
N GLY A 104 6.70 -0.47 9.68
CA GLY A 104 7.13 -1.84 9.42
C GLY A 104 6.31 -2.51 8.31
N GLY A 105 5.96 -1.71 7.27
CA GLY A 105 5.20 -1.79 5.99
C GLY A 105 3.83 -2.25 5.94
N LYS A 106 3.19 -1.92 7.01
CA LYS A 106 1.78 -1.84 7.00
C LYS A 106 1.34 -0.42 6.91
N ILE A 107 0.33 -0.18 6.10
CA ILE A 107 -0.42 1.07 6.13
C ILE A 107 -1.37 0.95 7.33
N PHE A 108 -1.05 1.69 8.38
CA PHE A 108 -1.92 1.92 9.51
C PHE A 108 -2.92 2.98 9.09
N SER A 109 -4.16 2.56 8.87
CA SER A 109 -5.24 3.45 8.44
C SER A 109 -5.54 4.56 9.45
N SER A 110 -5.27 4.33 10.73
CA SER A 110 -5.43 5.30 11.81
C SER A 110 -4.51 5.00 13.01
N ILE A 111 -3.64 5.92 13.40
CA ILE A 111 -2.86 5.87 14.66
C ILE A 111 -3.17 7.13 15.48
N ASP A 112 -3.30 6.98 16.79
CA ASP A 112 -3.38 8.11 17.73
C ASP A 112 -2.35 7.87 18.84
N VAL A 113 -1.58 8.90 19.19
CA VAL A 113 -0.63 8.85 20.31
C VAL A 113 -1.13 9.77 21.39
N ARG A 114 -1.31 9.23 22.61
CA ARG A 114 -1.68 10.02 23.77
C ARG A 114 -0.67 9.85 24.89
N TYR A 115 -0.59 10.88 25.69
CA TYR A 115 0.33 10.96 26.81
C TYR A 115 -0.46 11.00 28.11
N SER A 116 0.05 10.36 29.17
CA SER A 116 -0.57 10.44 30.50
C SER A 116 -0.53 11.90 30.98
N LYS A 117 -1.67 12.41 31.47
CA LYS A 117 -1.83 13.78 32.02
C LYS A 117 -1.26 13.96 33.43
N GLU A 118 -0.41 13.06 33.91
CA GLU A 118 0.28 13.36 35.16
C GLU A 118 1.19 14.57 34.92
N TYR A 119 0.99 15.60 35.74
CA TYR A 119 1.77 16.84 35.90
C TYR A 119 1.19 18.15 35.33
N SER A 120 1.05 19.08 36.28
CA SER A 120 0.49 20.43 36.25
C SER A 120 1.47 21.51 35.74
N ASP A 121 2.58 21.12 35.10
CA ASP A 121 3.67 22.03 34.72
C ASP A 121 4.04 21.85 33.23
N TYR A 122 3.40 22.67 32.40
CA TYR A 122 3.54 22.71 30.94
C TYR A 122 4.95 23.09 30.46
N THR A 123 5.87 23.41 31.37
CA THR A 123 7.23 23.89 31.04
C THR A 123 8.30 22.79 31.04
N LYS A 124 7.99 21.59 31.53
CA LYS A 124 8.97 20.50 31.68
C LYS A 124 8.74 19.36 30.70
N LYS A 125 9.79 18.98 29.98
CA LYS A 125 9.83 17.75 29.18
C LYS A 125 9.62 16.54 30.10
N ASN A 126 8.73 15.63 29.70
CA ASN A 126 8.48 14.39 30.41
C ASN A 126 9.41 13.28 29.93
N LYS A 127 9.63 12.26 30.75
CA LYS A 127 10.45 11.07 30.42
C LYS A 127 9.64 9.78 30.54
N ALA A 128 9.72 8.95 29.50
CA ALA A 128 9.16 7.60 29.48
C ALA A 128 10.27 6.57 29.25
N ASN A 129 10.30 5.51 30.07
CA ASN A 129 11.22 4.39 29.90
C ASN A 129 10.78 3.47 28.74
N CYS A 130 11.56 3.46 27.65
CA CYS A 130 11.25 2.68 26.46
C CYS A 130 11.54 1.19 26.60
N SER A 131 12.11 0.71 27.72
CA SER A 131 12.29 -0.74 27.96
C SER A 131 11.00 -1.46 28.39
N ASN A 132 9.95 -0.72 28.79
CA ASN A 132 8.67 -1.26 29.24
C ASN A 132 7.58 -1.01 28.18
N ILE A 133 7.65 -1.73 27.07
CA ILE A 133 6.64 -1.71 26.00
C ILE A 133 5.77 -2.96 26.15
N LYS A 134 4.45 -2.78 26.23
CA LYS A 134 3.52 -3.91 26.42
C LYS A 134 2.20 -3.69 25.70
N LYS A 135 1.49 -4.80 25.47
CA LYS A 135 0.08 -4.80 25.09
C LYS A 135 -0.77 -4.36 26.27
N ASP A 136 -1.73 -3.49 26.02
CA ASP A 136 -2.72 -3.09 27.02
C ASP A 136 -4.09 -2.95 26.36
N THR A 137 -5.15 -2.92 27.17
CA THR A 137 -6.54 -2.91 26.70
C THR A 137 -7.27 -1.71 27.27
N LEU A 138 -8.01 -1.02 26.42
CA LEU A 138 -8.89 0.07 26.83
C LEU A 138 -10.02 -0.47 27.69
N SER A 139 -10.34 0.27 28.76
CA SER A 139 -11.61 0.05 29.46
C SER A 139 -12.79 0.36 28.53
N LYS A 140 -13.96 -0.23 28.79
CA LYS A 140 -15.17 0.04 28.01
C LYS A 140 -15.49 1.55 27.94
N ALA A 141 -15.37 2.25 29.06
CA ALA A 141 -15.59 3.69 29.15
C ALA A 141 -14.54 4.52 28.39
N GLU A 142 -13.29 4.06 28.29
CA GLU A 142 -12.30 4.71 27.42
C GLU A 142 -12.61 4.47 25.95
N LEU A 143 -12.97 3.23 25.59
CA LEU A 143 -13.34 2.87 24.22
C LEU A 143 -14.54 3.69 23.72
N GLU A 144 -15.54 3.93 24.58
CA GLU A 144 -16.68 4.81 24.30
C GLU A 144 -16.25 6.27 24.06
N LYS A 145 -15.16 6.75 24.68
CA LYS A 145 -14.60 8.09 24.36
C LYS A 145 -13.92 8.15 22.99
N PHE A 146 -13.59 7.00 22.42
CA PHE A 146 -13.12 6.89 21.05
C PHE A 146 -14.27 6.69 20.05
N ASN A 147 -15.54 6.89 20.44
CA ASN A 147 -16.74 6.81 19.58
C ASN A 147 -16.41 7.30 18.15
N ASN A 148 -16.55 6.39 17.19
CA ASN A 148 -16.32 6.57 15.75
C ASN A 148 -14.87 6.66 15.23
N LYS A 149 -13.85 6.47 16.07
CA LYS A 149 -12.45 6.38 15.61
C LYS A 149 -12.11 4.91 15.47
N ASN A 150 -11.70 4.46 14.27
CA ASN A 150 -11.32 3.08 13.91
C ASN A 150 -10.13 2.52 14.73
N ILE A 151 -10.18 2.60 16.05
CA ILE A 151 -9.12 2.31 16.99
C ILE A 151 -9.39 0.96 17.66
N SER A 152 -8.36 0.13 17.75
CA SER A 152 -8.39 -1.15 18.44
C SER A 152 -8.70 -0.96 19.93
N SER A 153 -9.42 -1.93 20.50
CA SER A 153 -9.55 -2.03 21.96
C SER A 153 -8.20 -2.27 22.63
N THR A 154 -7.20 -2.72 21.87
CA THR A 154 -5.83 -2.91 22.33
C THR A 154 -4.94 -1.78 21.84
N TYR A 155 -3.96 -1.41 22.65
CA TYR A 155 -3.00 -0.36 22.33
C TYR A 155 -1.61 -0.74 22.84
N ILE A 156 -0.58 -0.05 22.35
CA ILE A 156 0.78 -0.20 22.85
C ILE A 156 0.97 0.79 24.00
N SER A 157 1.27 0.25 25.18
CA SER A 157 1.55 1.00 26.39
C SER A 157 3.06 1.05 26.61
N ILE A 158 3.62 2.25 26.73
CA ILE A 158 5.04 2.47 27.04
C ILE A 158 5.15 3.12 28.42
N ASP A 159 6.01 2.55 29.24
CA ASP A 159 6.27 2.99 30.62
C ASP A 159 4.99 3.11 31.44
N ASN A 160 4.23 2.02 31.48
CA ASN A 160 2.95 1.92 32.22
C ASN A 160 1.91 2.99 31.81
N GLY A 161 1.82 3.27 30.51
CA GLY A 161 0.78 4.13 29.95
C GLY A 161 1.14 5.61 29.91
N LYS A 162 2.40 5.97 30.20
CA LYS A 162 2.90 7.34 29.98
C LYS A 162 2.81 7.75 28.52
N ILE A 163 3.09 6.83 27.61
CA ILE A 163 2.77 6.96 26.18
C ILE A 163 1.85 5.80 25.82
N LYS A 164 0.70 6.13 25.23
CA LYS A 164 -0.29 5.20 24.71
C LYS A 164 -0.34 5.37 23.19
N ILE A 165 -0.01 4.33 22.44
CA ILE A 165 -0.12 4.32 20.98
C ILE A 165 -1.34 3.48 20.60
N PHE A 166 -2.40 4.17 20.23
CA PHE A 166 -3.63 3.59 19.73
C PHE A 166 -3.46 3.21 18.27
N LEU A 167 -3.88 2.00 17.97
CA LEU A 167 -3.69 1.36 16.69
C LEU A 167 -5.02 1.29 15.95
N PRO A 168 -5.00 1.13 14.62
CA PRO A 168 -6.22 0.79 13.92
C PRO A 168 -6.78 -0.52 14.48
N LYS A 169 -8.12 -0.67 14.48
CA LYS A 169 -8.72 -2.00 14.61
C LYS A 169 -8.06 -2.90 13.56
N GLU A 170 -7.81 -4.16 13.92
CA GLU A 170 -7.35 -5.14 12.93
C GLU A 170 -8.34 -5.11 11.75
N THR A 171 -7.81 -4.86 10.56
CA THR A 171 -8.64 -4.69 9.36
C THR A 171 -9.07 -6.03 8.82
N LEU A 172 -10.21 -6.04 8.12
CA LEU A 172 -10.71 -7.15 7.28
C LEU A 172 -9.58 -7.82 6.48
N ILE A 173 -8.70 -7.01 5.93
CA ILE A 173 -7.66 -7.48 5.04
C ILE A 173 -6.58 -8.18 5.80
N GLY A 174 -6.28 -7.72 7.04
CA GLY A 174 -4.94 -8.05 7.40
C GLY A 174 -4.27 -8.06 8.69
N VAL A 175 -4.40 -6.91 9.25
CA VAL A 175 -3.13 -6.44 9.65
C VAL A 175 -3.20 -6.54 11.13
N ASN A 176 -2.40 -7.46 11.66
CA ASN A 176 -2.10 -7.42 13.08
C ASN A 176 -1.21 -6.20 13.32
N TYR A 177 -1.84 -5.02 13.35
CA TYR A 177 -1.21 -3.72 13.52
C TYR A 177 -0.46 -3.67 14.84
N PHE A 178 -1.00 -4.34 15.87
CA PHE A 178 -0.34 -4.49 17.15
C PHE A 178 0.98 -5.23 17.01
N GLU A 179 0.96 -6.46 16.51
CA GLU A 179 2.17 -7.28 16.36
C GLU A 179 3.19 -6.61 15.44
N THR A 180 2.72 -5.94 14.39
CA THR A 180 3.60 -5.22 13.45
C THR A 180 4.29 -4.04 14.12
N LEU A 181 3.53 -3.16 14.79
CA LEU A 181 4.13 -2.01 15.46
C LEU A 181 4.92 -2.42 16.69
N TYR A 182 4.48 -3.45 17.40
CA TYR A 182 5.19 -4.00 18.54
C TYR A 182 6.55 -4.55 18.10
N ASP A 183 6.59 -5.44 17.10
CA ASP A 183 7.84 -5.95 16.50
C ASP A 183 8.74 -4.79 16.06
N PHE A 184 8.17 -3.77 15.41
CA PHE A 184 8.91 -2.57 15.04
C PHE A 184 9.51 -1.85 16.27
N LEU A 185 8.73 -1.57 17.31
CA LEU A 185 9.22 -0.80 18.47
C LEU A 185 10.20 -1.61 19.34
N THR A 186 10.06 -2.93 19.39
CA THR A 186 10.91 -3.81 20.20
C THR A 186 12.09 -4.43 19.44
N ASN A 187 12.39 -3.93 18.24
CA ASN A 187 13.48 -4.45 17.39
C ASN A 187 13.33 -5.94 17.02
N GLY A 188 12.10 -6.39 16.81
CA GLY A 188 11.79 -7.74 16.36
C GLY A 188 12.23 -8.03 14.93
N SER A 189 12.15 -9.31 14.55
CA SER A 189 12.70 -9.83 13.31
C SER A 189 11.79 -9.63 12.10
N ARG A 190 10.48 -9.43 12.29
CA ARG A 190 9.53 -9.32 11.16
C ARG A 190 9.74 -8.03 10.37
N THR A 191 10.05 -6.96 11.09
CA THR A 191 10.26 -5.63 10.51
C THR A 191 11.73 -5.33 10.23
N ALA A 192 12.65 -6.21 10.65
CA ALA A 192 14.10 -5.96 10.64
C ALA A 192 14.67 -5.59 9.27
N GLU A 193 14.11 -6.11 8.17
CA GLU A 193 14.64 -5.88 6.83
C GLU A 193 14.34 -4.46 6.31
N ALA A 194 13.08 -4.05 6.27
CA ALA A 194 12.75 -2.73 5.73
C ALA A 194 13.04 -1.56 6.67
N VAL A 195 13.50 -1.82 7.91
CA VAL A 195 14.12 -0.77 8.74
C VAL A 195 15.61 -0.60 8.46
N LYS A 196 16.24 -1.55 7.76
CA LYS A 196 17.67 -1.52 7.42
C LYS A 196 17.95 -1.05 6.00
N TYR A 197 17.03 -1.31 5.07
CA TYR A 197 17.16 -1.01 3.65
C TYR A 197 15.97 -0.19 3.17
N GLY A 198 16.12 0.50 2.04
CA GLY A 198 15.08 1.33 1.46
C GLY A 198 15.45 2.82 1.41
N GLU A 199 14.44 3.63 1.13
CA GLU A 199 14.55 5.09 1.17
C GLU A 199 14.52 5.62 2.60
N PHE A 200 15.25 6.70 2.84
CA PHE A 200 15.15 7.51 4.05
C PHE A 200 14.98 8.99 3.67
N PRO A 201 14.22 9.79 4.45
CA PRO A 201 14.02 11.22 4.13
C PRO A 201 15.33 12.00 4.03
N ASP A 202 16.21 11.80 5.01
CA ASP A 202 17.47 12.49 5.18
C ASP A 202 18.46 11.61 5.96
N LEU A 203 19.72 12.07 6.06
CA LEU A 203 20.77 11.32 6.72
C LEU A 203 20.55 11.21 8.24
N ASP A 204 19.94 12.22 8.86
CA ASP A 204 19.65 12.24 10.30
C ASP A 204 18.62 11.16 10.65
N PHE A 205 17.57 11.02 9.84
CA PHE A 205 16.57 9.97 9.96
C PHE A 205 17.21 8.59 9.74
N TYR A 206 18.07 8.46 8.72
CA TYR A 206 18.79 7.22 8.47
C TYR A 206 19.69 6.81 9.64
N GLU A 207 20.44 7.75 10.23
CA GLU A 207 21.28 7.51 11.41
C GLU A 207 20.42 7.17 12.63
N LEU A 208 19.27 7.82 12.79
CA LEU A 208 18.30 7.49 13.82
C LEU A 208 17.79 6.04 13.68
N ALA A 209 17.40 5.64 12.48
CA ALA A 209 16.83 4.33 12.18
C ALA A 209 17.86 3.20 12.28
N THR A 210 19.04 3.40 11.69
CA THR A 210 20.04 2.33 11.52
C THR A 210 21.17 2.39 12.55
N GLY A 211 21.50 3.57 13.05
CA GLY A 211 22.71 3.84 13.83
C GLY A 211 23.97 4.12 12.99
N ASN A 212 23.86 4.12 11.66
CA ASN A 212 24.98 4.39 10.77
C ASN A 212 25.01 5.86 10.34
N THR A 213 26.18 6.48 10.32
CA THR A 213 26.37 7.87 9.85
C THR A 213 26.53 7.99 8.34
N LYS A 214 26.58 6.86 7.62
CA LYS A 214 26.72 6.78 6.16
C LYS A 214 25.80 5.71 5.59
N LEU A 215 25.16 6.01 4.46
CA LEU A 215 24.30 5.08 3.73
C LEU A 215 25.05 3.78 3.43
N GLN A 216 24.43 2.65 3.79
CA GLN A 216 24.90 1.33 3.39
C GLN A 216 24.29 0.95 2.03
N ASN A 217 24.81 -0.12 1.43
CA ASN A 217 24.22 -0.66 0.20
C ASN A 217 22.74 -1.04 0.42
N GLY A 218 21.92 -0.80 -0.59
CA GLY A 218 20.46 -0.98 -0.48
C GLY A 218 19.71 0.16 0.21
N CYS A 219 20.42 1.21 0.64
CA CYS A 219 19.82 2.42 1.23
C CYS A 219 20.03 3.62 0.31
N TRP A 220 19.03 4.50 0.24
CA TRP A 220 19.13 5.78 -0.48
C TRP A 220 18.36 6.87 0.26
N LEU A 221 18.67 8.14 -0.02
CA LEU A 221 17.87 9.25 0.46
C LEU A 221 16.79 9.63 -0.55
N THR A 222 15.71 10.27 -0.11
CA THR A 222 14.64 10.67 -1.01
C THR A 222 15.12 11.57 -2.16
N LYS A 223 16.09 12.46 -1.88
CA LYS A 223 16.74 13.27 -2.92
C LYS A 223 17.46 12.45 -3.99
N ASP A 224 17.97 11.27 -3.64
CA ASP A 224 18.69 10.38 -4.55
C ASP A 224 17.72 9.76 -5.56
N ARG A 225 16.54 9.31 -5.11
CA ARG A 225 15.48 8.82 -6.00
C ARG A 225 14.91 9.92 -6.86
N LYS A 226 14.57 11.08 -6.29
CA LYS A 226 14.05 12.24 -7.06
C LYS A 226 15.01 12.67 -8.17
N SER A 227 16.31 12.64 -7.90
CA SER A 227 17.36 12.94 -8.90
C SER A 227 17.73 11.75 -9.79
N LYS A 228 17.18 10.56 -9.54
CA LYS A 228 17.48 9.29 -10.23
C LYS A 228 18.99 9.04 -10.34
N ASN A 229 19.73 9.36 -9.29
CA ASN A 229 21.19 9.30 -9.29
C ASN A 229 21.73 7.88 -9.06
N ASP A 230 23.05 7.72 -9.12
CA ASP A 230 23.70 6.42 -9.00
C ASP A 230 23.55 5.80 -7.61
N THR A 231 23.43 6.59 -6.54
CA THR A 231 23.16 6.06 -5.18
C THR A 231 21.85 5.29 -5.17
N TRP A 232 20.78 5.88 -5.69
CA TRP A 232 19.48 5.23 -5.78
C TRP A 232 19.51 4.00 -6.71
N LYS A 233 20.09 4.13 -7.91
CA LYS A 233 20.18 3.02 -8.86
C LYS A 233 20.95 1.83 -8.29
N ASN A 234 22.09 2.09 -7.67
CA ASN A 234 22.91 1.05 -7.05
C ASN A 234 22.18 0.39 -5.88
N ALA A 235 21.45 1.16 -5.06
CA ALA A 235 20.65 0.61 -3.97
C ALA A 235 19.52 -0.31 -4.49
N CYS A 236 18.78 0.12 -5.51
CA CYS A 236 17.75 -0.73 -6.14
C CYS A 236 18.32 -2.01 -6.76
N MET A 237 19.48 -1.92 -7.43
CA MET A 237 20.12 -3.12 -7.98
C MET A 237 20.66 -4.05 -6.89
N TYR A 238 21.15 -3.49 -5.76
CA TYR A 238 21.54 -4.27 -4.59
C TYR A 238 20.36 -5.05 -4.00
N ILE A 239 19.18 -4.42 -3.91
CA ILE A 239 17.92 -5.07 -3.49
C ILE A 239 17.60 -6.26 -4.39
N VAL A 240 17.71 -6.10 -5.72
CA VAL A 240 17.48 -7.19 -6.67
C VAL A 240 18.52 -8.30 -6.50
N GLU A 241 19.79 -7.96 -6.44
CA GLU A 241 20.89 -8.92 -6.31
C GLU A 241 20.77 -9.78 -5.05
N HIS A 242 20.29 -9.21 -3.94
CA HIS A 242 20.15 -9.90 -2.66
C HIS A 242 18.72 -10.38 -2.37
N LYS A 243 17.78 -10.16 -3.31
CA LYS A 243 16.37 -10.53 -3.18
C LYS A 243 15.70 -9.94 -1.93
N LEU A 244 16.03 -8.70 -1.58
CA LEU A 244 15.49 -8.06 -0.38
C LEU A 244 14.01 -7.69 -0.61
N GLN A 245 13.11 -8.22 0.20
CA GLN A 245 11.66 -8.05 0.06
C GLN A 245 11.10 -7.10 1.14
N GLY A 246 9.97 -6.47 0.85
CA GLY A 246 9.31 -5.50 1.71
C GLY A 246 10.03 -4.16 1.79
N VAL A 247 10.95 -3.86 0.87
CA VAL A 247 11.84 -2.68 0.91
C VAL A 247 11.46 -1.58 -0.08
N ILE A 248 10.60 -1.86 -1.07
CA ILE A 248 10.17 -0.88 -2.08
C ILE A 248 8.66 -0.66 -1.97
N ALA A 249 8.28 0.55 -1.58
CA ALA A 249 6.92 1.07 -1.48
C ALA A 249 7.00 2.61 -1.51
N PRO A 250 5.91 3.39 -1.71
CA PRO A 250 4.57 3.02 -2.13
C PRO A 250 4.53 2.98 -3.67
N PHE A 251 3.39 3.28 -4.32
CA PHE A 251 3.27 3.18 -5.78
C PHE A 251 4.35 3.97 -6.52
N SER A 252 4.62 5.23 -6.13
CA SER A 252 5.62 6.07 -6.81
C SER A 252 7.01 5.45 -6.85
N GLN A 253 7.40 4.74 -5.78
CA GLN A 253 8.73 4.11 -5.73
C GLN A 253 8.78 2.80 -6.47
N ILE A 254 7.69 2.04 -6.42
CA ILE A 254 7.55 0.84 -7.23
C ILE A 254 7.54 1.23 -8.72
N ALA A 255 6.89 2.33 -9.09
CA ALA A 255 6.92 2.88 -10.45
C ALA A 255 8.34 3.31 -10.84
N ASP A 256 9.03 4.10 -10.02
CA ASP A 256 10.43 4.51 -10.28
C ASP A 256 11.36 3.29 -10.40
N PHE A 257 11.20 2.30 -9.51
CA PHE A 257 11.94 1.04 -9.53
C PHE A 257 11.68 0.25 -10.81
N TYR A 258 10.41 0.10 -11.21
CA TYR A 258 10.06 -0.54 -12.49
C TYR A 258 10.60 0.26 -13.69
N GLY A 259 10.66 1.58 -13.59
CA GLY A 259 11.34 2.44 -14.56
C GLY A 259 12.81 2.07 -14.73
N LEU A 260 13.55 1.94 -13.61
CA LEU A 260 14.94 1.50 -13.60
C LEU A 260 15.11 0.09 -14.18
N LEU A 261 14.29 -0.87 -13.75
CA LEU A 261 14.37 -2.25 -14.25
C LEU A 261 14.05 -2.31 -15.75
N LYS A 262 13.11 -1.48 -16.24
CA LYS A 262 12.78 -1.37 -17.66
C LYS A 262 13.97 -0.88 -18.47
N GLU A 263 14.70 0.13 -17.99
CA GLU A 263 15.96 0.57 -18.60
C GLU A 263 16.98 -0.57 -18.64
N LYS A 264 17.12 -1.31 -17.53
CA LYS A 264 18.04 -2.45 -17.44
C LYS A 264 17.67 -3.59 -18.40
N VAL A 265 16.39 -3.91 -18.53
CA VAL A 265 15.88 -4.87 -19.52
C VAL A 265 16.16 -4.39 -20.94
N ALA A 266 15.94 -3.11 -21.25
CA ALA A 266 16.20 -2.55 -22.57
C ALA A 266 17.68 -2.59 -22.97
N GLN A 267 18.59 -2.52 -22.00
CA GLN A 267 20.04 -2.67 -22.20
C GLN A 267 20.50 -4.14 -22.25
N SER A 268 19.59 -5.09 -22.02
CA SER A 268 19.87 -6.52 -21.99
C SER A 268 19.39 -7.22 -23.28
N LYS A 269 19.56 -8.55 -23.33
CA LYS A 269 19.00 -9.39 -24.40
C LYS A 269 17.58 -9.92 -24.10
N HIS A 270 17.00 -9.60 -22.94
CA HIS A 270 15.68 -10.10 -22.55
C HIS A 270 14.56 -9.38 -23.33
N LYS A 271 13.58 -10.15 -23.81
CA LYS A 271 12.41 -9.65 -24.58
C LYS A 271 11.10 -9.65 -23.79
N THR A 272 11.16 -9.79 -22.45
CA THR A 272 9.98 -9.68 -21.56
C THR A 272 9.25 -8.37 -21.80
N ARG A 273 7.91 -8.41 -21.74
CA ARG A 273 7.04 -7.23 -21.87
C ARG A 273 6.37 -6.88 -20.54
N TRP A 274 6.38 -7.78 -19.56
CA TRP A 274 5.67 -7.61 -18.28
C TRP A 274 5.94 -6.24 -17.63
N LEU A 275 7.21 -5.81 -17.54
CA LEU A 275 7.58 -4.52 -16.94
C LEU A 275 6.93 -3.31 -17.63
N LYS A 276 6.69 -3.38 -18.94
CA LYS A 276 6.07 -2.26 -19.67
C LYS A 276 4.63 -2.06 -19.22
N GLY A 277 3.90 -3.16 -19.04
CA GLY A 277 2.53 -3.14 -18.53
C GLY A 277 2.48 -2.75 -17.05
N ALA A 278 3.31 -3.40 -16.23
CA ALA A 278 3.38 -3.13 -14.79
C ALA A 278 3.75 -1.67 -14.50
N TYR A 279 4.79 -1.13 -15.15
CA TYR A 279 5.18 0.28 -15.00
C TYR A 279 4.02 1.22 -15.32
N LYS A 280 3.35 1.04 -16.47
CA LYS A 280 2.24 1.90 -16.88
C LYS A 280 1.08 1.88 -15.88
N LEU A 281 0.76 0.69 -15.34
CA LEU A 281 -0.30 0.53 -14.35
C LEU A 281 0.06 1.21 -13.02
N VAL A 282 1.24 0.90 -12.47
CA VAL A 282 1.68 1.44 -11.17
C VAL A 282 1.86 2.95 -11.26
N ASP A 283 2.47 3.46 -12.33
CA ASP A 283 2.67 4.90 -12.54
C ASP A 283 1.34 5.68 -12.54
N ALA A 284 0.28 5.13 -13.12
CA ALA A 284 -1.04 5.73 -13.04
C ALA A 284 -1.67 5.65 -11.63
N LEU A 285 -1.34 4.61 -10.86
CA LEU A 285 -1.80 4.44 -9.48
C LEU A 285 -1.03 5.30 -8.47
N ASN A 286 0.07 5.95 -8.88
CA ASN A 286 0.82 6.88 -8.01
C ASN A 286 -0.06 7.99 -7.43
N ILE A 287 -1.19 8.33 -8.08
CA ILE A 287 -2.13 9.34 -7.55
C ILE A 287 -2.83 8.91 -6.26
N VAL A 288 -2.73 7.62 -5.92
CA VAL A 288 -3.28 7.00 -4.71
C VAL A 288 -2.24 6.97 -3.59
N ASP A 289 -0.97 7.33 -3.84
CA ASP A 289 -0.01 7.51 -2.75
C ASP A 289 -0.54 8.56 -1.74
N GLY A 290 -0.28 8.39 -0.44
CA GLY A 290 -0.81 9.30 0.61
C GLY A 290 -2.34 9.25 0.76
N GLY A 291 -2.97 8.46 -0.10
CA GLY A 291 -4.36 8.13 -0.27
C GLY A 291 -5.20 9.20 -0.95
N SER A 292 -6.27 8.70 -1.57
CA SER A 292 -7.08 9.49 -2.50
C SER A 292 -8.44 9.84 -1.89
N ALA A 293 -8.98 11.01 -2.23
CA ALA A 293 -10.40 11.32 -1.98
C ALA A 293 -11.33 10.50 -2.90
N PHE A 294 -10.78 9.98 -4.00
CA PHE A 294 -11.55 9.28 -5.05
C PHE A 294 -11.50 7.76 -4.94
N VAL A 295 -10.63 7.23 -4.07
CA VAL A 295 -10.49 5.78 -3.82
C VAL A 295 -10.81 5.54 -2.35
N SER A 296 -11.78 4.67 -2.09
CA SER A 296 -12.09 4.27 -0.73
C SER A 296 -10.88 3.59 -0.05
N ASN A 297 -10.65 3.88 1.23
CA ASN A 297 -9.48 3.41 1.98
C ASN A 297 -9.33 1.88 1.93
N ASP A 298 -10.43 1.13 1.94
CA ASP A 298 -10.43 -0.33 1.86
C ASP A 298 -9.93 -0.83 0.51
N VAL A 299 -10.28 -0.17 -0.59
CA VAL A 299 -9.75 -0.48 -1.94
C VAL A 299 -8.29 -0.05 -2.08
N GLU A 300 -7.91 1.11 -1.54
CA GLU A 300 -6.53 1.57 -1.53
C GLU A 300 -5.59 0.59 -0.83
N ILE A 301 -5.99 0.04 0.32
CA ILE A 301 -5.16 -0.95 1.01
C ILE A 301 -4.99 -2.20 0.15
N ILE A 302 -6.04 -2.68 -0.53
CA ILE A 302 -5.93 -3.82 -1.45
C ILE A 302 -4.94 -3.52 -2.58
N LEU A 303 -5.06 -2.36 -3.21
CA LEU A 303 -4.17 -1.97 -4.29
C LEU A 303 -2.72 -1.91 -3.79
N ASN A 304 -2.48 -1.40 -2.59
CA ASN A 304 -1.15 -1.36 -1.97
C ASN A 304 -0.60 -2.77 -1.66
N GLU A 305 -1.41 -3.64 -1.04
CA GLU A 305 -1.04 -5.04 -0.75
C GLU A 305 -0.71 -5.81 -2.03
N LEU A 306 -1.51 -5.62 -3.08
CA LEU A 306 -1.23 -6.21 -4.39
C LEU A 306 0.07 -5.67 -4.97
N ASN A 307 0.26 -4.35 -4.97
CA ASN A 307 1.40 -3.72 -5.60
C ASN A 307 2.73 -4.12 -4.94
N ILE A 308 2.79 -4.13 -3.61
CA ILE A 308 3.98 -4.53 -2.86
C ILE A 308 4.22 -6.03 -3.00
N GLY A 309 3.20 -6.89 -2.85
CA GLY A 309 3.35 -8.33 -3.03
C GLY A 309 3.85 -8.71 -4.44
N ILE A 310 3.37 -8.00 -5.46
CA ILE A 310 3.85 -8.14 -6.85
C ILE A 310 5.28 -7.61 -6.97
N CYS A 311 5.63 -6.50 -6.34
CA CYS A 311 6.99 -5.95 -6.34
C CYS A 311 8.01 -6.90 -5.68
N ASP A 312 7.66 -7.50 -4.55
CA ASP A 312 8.48 -8.48 -3.83
C ASP A 312 8.72 -9.73 -4.67
N TYR A 313 7.70 -10.17 -5.39
CA TYR A 313 7.87 -11.24 -6.37
C TYR A 313 8.75 -10.78 -7.54
N ALA A 314 8.53 -9.57 -8.08
CA ALA A 314 9.31 -9.00 -9.16
C ALA A 314 10.81 -8.96 -8.80
N ILE A 315 11.17 -8.52 -7.59
CA ILE A 315 12.55 -8.53 -7.09
C ILE A 315 13.21 -9.91 -7.30
N THR A 316 12.51 -11.00 -6.95
CA THR A 316 13.04 -12.36 -7.14
C THR A 316 13.13 -12.77 -8.61
N GLN A 317 12.19 -12.33 -9.45
CA GLN A 317 12.18 -12.68 -10.86
C GLN A 317 13.24 -11.89 -11.65
N PHE A 318 13.48 -10.63 -11.29
CA PHE A 318 14.55 -9.81 -11.86
C PHE A 318 15.94 -10.20 -11.37
N TYR A 319 16.05 -10.77 -10.17
CA TYR A 319 17.26 -11.51 -9.80
C TYR A 319 17.55 -12.61 -10.81
N ASP A 320 16.55 -13.45 -11.13
CA ASP A 320 16.74 -14.56 -12.07
C ASP A 320 17.15 -14.08 -13.48
N LEU A 321 16.66 -12.90 -13.90
CA LEU A 321 17.06 -12.28 -15.17
C LEU A 321 18.50 -11.78 -15.15
N PHE A 322 18.89 -11.00 -14.15
CA PHE A 322 20.16 -10.26 -14.19
C PHE A 322 21.32 -10.97 -13.50
N TYR A 323 21.04 -11.79 -12.49
CA TYR A 323 22.04 -12.40 -11.61
C TYR A 323 21.94 -13.93 -11.54
N GLY A 324 20.76 -14.49 -11.82
CA GLY A 324 20.45 -15.91 -11.69
C GLY A 324 20.41 -16.67 -13.02
N LYS A 325 19.43 -17.57 -13.13
CA LYS A 325 19.37 -18.61 -14.17
C LYS A 325 19.35 -18.10 -15.61
N TYR A 326 18.90 -16.87 -15.86
CA TYR A 326 18.84 -16.29 -17.20
C TYR A 326 19.98 -15.31 -17.51
N LYS A 327 20.90 -15.06 -16.57
CA LYS A 327 22.06 -14.16 -16.77
C LYS A 327 22.87 -14.54 -18.02
N ASN A 328 23.18 -15.83 -18.17
CA ASN A 328 23.96 -16.37 -19.28
C ASN A 328 23.09 -17.03 -20.37
N SER A 329 21.79 -17.15 -20.13
CA SER A 329 20.81 -17.72 -21.08
C SER A 329 19.58 -16.80 -21.15
N PRO A 330 19.71 -15.64 -21.82
CA PRO A 330 18.67 -14.63 -21.80
C PRO A 330 17.37 -15.10 -22.46
N LEU A 331 16.29 -14.38 -22.15
CA LEU A 331 14.96 -14.52 -22.78
C LEU A 331 14.96 -13.83 -24.15
N ASP A 332 15.86 -14.26 -25.02
CA ASP A 332 16.24 -13.64 -26.30
C ASP A 332 15.26 -13.88 -27.45
N THR A 333 14.23 -14.68 -27.24
CA THR A 333 13.14 -14.93 -28.19
C THR A 333 11.81 -14.53 -27.57
N PHE A 334 10.86 -14.15 -28.42
CA PHE A 334 9.51 -13.82 -27.97
C PHE A 334 8.79 -15.04 -27.37
N ASP A 335 9.14 -16.26 -27.75
CA ASP A 335 8.59 -17.48 -27.12
C ASP A 335 9.07 -17.66 -25.69
N LYS A 336 10.37 -17.51 -25.44
CA LYS A 336 10.94 -17.56 -24.08
C LYS A 336 10.36 -16.45 -23.21
N ALA A 337 10.32 -15.23 -23.72
CA ALA A 337 9.77 -14.08 -23.02
C ALA A 337 8.27 -14.24 -22.71
N TYR A 338 7.47 -14.70 -23.68
CA TYR A 338 6.04 -14.97 -23.48
C TYR A 338 5.80 -16.00 -22.37
N LYS A 339 6.54 -17.12 -22.38
CA LYS A 339 6.39 -18.16 -21.35
C LYS A 339 6.75 -17.64 -19.96
N TRP A 340 7.81 -16.82 -19.88
CA TRP A 340 8.21 -16.19 -18.62
C TRP A 340 7.16 -15.19 -18.13
N ASP A 341 6.68 -14.29 -19.01
CA ASP A 341 5.63 -13.31 -18.66
C ASP A 341 4.33 -14.01 -18.23
N LEU A 342 3.93 -15.09 -18.93
CA LEU A 342 2.77 -15.89 -18.57
C LEU A 342 2.92 -16.52 -17.18
N SER A 343 4.07 -17.15 -16.90
CA SER A 343 4.35 -17.73 -15.59
C SER A 343 4.37 -16.66 -14.49
N PHE A 344 4.89 -15.47 -14.79
CA PHE A 344 4.91 -14.35 -13.87
C PHE A 344 3.48 -13.94 -13.52
N VAL A 345 2.66 -13.61 -14.53
CA VAL A 345 1.26 -13.20 -14.34
C VAL A 345 0.46 -14.29 -13.61
N GLN A 346 0.64 -15.57 -13.98
CA GLN A 346 -0.01 -16.68 -13.26
C GLN A 346 0.34 -16.70 -11.77
N HIS A 347 1.60 -16.44 -11.41
CA HIS A 347 2.00 -16.34 -10.01
C HIS A 347 1.39 -15.12 -9.32
N GLU A 348 1.41 -13.95 -9.94
CA GLU A 348 0.77 -12.75 -9.39
C GLU A 348 -0.71 -12.99 -9.09
N GLN A 349 -1.45 -13.53 -10.07
CA GLN A 349 -2.90 -13.69 -9.95
C GLN A 349 -3.28 -14.83 -9.00
N GLY A 350 -2.52 -15.92 -9.01
CA GLY A 350 -2.82 -17.11 -8.22
C GLY A 350 -2.23 -17.11 -6.80
N SER A 351 -1.00 -16.63 -6.63
CA SER A 351 -0.26 -16.72 -5.36
C SER A 351 -0.23 -15.40 -4.58
N VAL A 352 -0.32 -14.26 -5.26
CA VAL A 352 -0.31 -12.94 -4.59
C VAL A 352 -1.74 -12.41 -4.44
N ALA A 353 -2.48 -12.28 -5.54
CA ALA A 353 -3.78 -11.60 -5.53
C ALA A 353 -4.89 -12.41 -4.87
N LEU A 354 -4.95 -13.72 -5.12
CA LEU A 354 -6.02 -14.57 -4.58
C LEU A 354 -6.05 -14.58 -3.04
N PRO A 355 -4.92 -14.74 -2.31
CA PRO A 355 -4.93 -14.61 -0.85
C PRO A 355 -5.35 -13.23 -0.35
N ILE A 356 -5.10 -12.15 -1.10
CA ILE A 356 -5.53 -10.80 -0.74
C ILE A 356 -7.05 -10.71 -0.90
N TYR A 357 -7.60 -11.12 -2.05
CA TYR A 357 -9.06 -11.08 -2.27
C TYR A 357 -9.86 -11.98 -1.33
N ALA A 358 -9.29 -13.11 -0.92
CA ALA A 358 -9.93 -14.01 0.04
C ALA A 358 -10.14 -13.36 1.41
N LYS A 359 -9.37 -12.32 1.74
CA LYS A 359 -9.44 -11.60 3.03
C LYS A 359 -10.17 -10.27 2.91
N VAL A 360 -10.85 -10.03 1.81
CA VAL A 360 -11.51 -8.75 1.55
C VAL A 360 -13.01 -8.96 1.59
N SER A 361 -13.74 -8.03 2.21
CA SER A 361 -15.20 -8.08 2.23
C SER A 361 -15.78 -8.04 0.82
N LYS A 362 -16.93 -8.70 0.63
CA LYS A 362 -17.67 -8.68 -0.63
C LYS A 362 -17.96 -7.25 -1.11
N ASN A 363 -18.29 -6.34 -0.19
CA ASN A 363 -18.54 -4.92 -0.50
C ASN A 363 -17.29 -4.24 -1.07
N THR A 364 -16.12 -4.47 -0.50
CA THR A 364 -14.87 -3.89 -1.01
C THR A 364 -14.50 -4.49 -2.38
N ILE A 365 -14.73 -5.79 -2.59
CA ILE A 365 -14.59 -6.42 -3.91
C ILE A 365 -15.57 -5.79 -4.92
N GLU A 366 -16.82 -5.53 -4.54
CA GLU A 366 -17.80 -4.86 -5.41
C GLU A 366 -17.37 -3.44 -5.76
N LYS A 367 -16.86 -2.65 -4.81
CA LYS A 367 -16.28 -1.34 -5.11
C LYS A 367 -15.10 -1.43 -6.08
N PHE A 368 -14.21 -2.39 -5.85
CA PHE A 368 -13.05 -2.60 -6.72
C PHE A 368 -13.46 -3.10 -8.11
N GLN A 369 -14.49 -3.94 -8.18
CA GLN A 369 -15.12 -4.40 -9.42
C GLN A 369 -15.72 -3.21 -10.18
N ASN A 370 -16.51 -2.35 -9.55
CA ASN A 370 -17.08 -1.14 -10.18
C ASN A 370 -15.97 -0.20 -10.70
N MET A 371 -14.84 -0.11 -9.98
CA MET A 371 -13.67 0.64 -10.46
C MET A 371 -13.03 0.01 -11.70
N ALA A 372 -12.97 -1.33 -11.77
CA ALA A 372 -12.43 -2.06 -12.91
C ALA A 372 -13.38 -2.09 -14.13
N ASP A 373 -14.68 -2.16 -13.89
CA ASP A 373 -15.75 -2.05 -14.89
C ASP A 373 -15.88 -0.62 -15.44
N LYS A 374 -15.33 0.36 -14.71
CA LYS A 374 -15.47 1.79 -15.02
C LYS A 374 -16.92 2.29 -14.97
N ASP A 375 -17.79 1.53 -14.30
CA ASP A 375 -19.20 1.81 -14.06
C ASP A 375 -19.42 2.89 -13.00
N GLY A 376 -18.73 4.02 -13.15
CA GLY A 376 -18.93 5.19 -12.30
C GLY A 376 -20.37 5.69 -12.47
N GLN A 377 -21.28 5.27 -11.60
CA GLN A 377 -22.55 5.96 -11.41
C GLN A 377 -22.23 7.41 -11.04
N SER A 378 -22.48 8.33 -11.98
CA SER A 378 -22.85 9.73 -11.77
C SER A 378 -22.61 10.28 -10.35
N GLY A 379 -21.36 10.65 -10.06
CA GLY A 379 -21.00 11.39 -8.85
C GLY A 379 -19.83 10.76 -8.09
N TRP A 380 -18.68 11.44 -8.12
CA TRP A 380 -17.61 11.37 -7.11
C TRP A 380 -16.58 10.22 -7.08
N HIS A 381 -16.58 9.25 -8.00
CA HIS A 381 -15.50 8.25 -8.04
C HIS A 381 -14.54 8.45 -9.22
N GLY A 382 -13.64 9.45 -9.08
CA GLY A 382 -12.59 9.81 -10.04
C GLY A 382 -11.53 8.74 -10.32
N ALA A 383 -11.60 7.57 -9.67
CA ALA A 383 -10.72 6.45 -9.97
C ALA A 383 -11.00 5.80 -11.34
N THR A 384 -12.22 5.95 -11.87
CA THR A 384 -12.56 5.62 -13.26
C THR A 384 -11.57 6.26 -14.24
N GLY A 385 -11.22 7.53 -14.05
CA GLY A 385 -10.25 8.26 -14.87
C GLY A 385 -8.83 7.67 -14.87
N ILE A 386 -8.42 7.04 -13.76
CA ILE A 386 -7.11 6.38 -13.64
C ILE A 386 -7.10 5.10 -14.47
N PHE A 387 -8.05 4.20 -14.21
CA PHE A 387 -8.15 2.90 -14.89
C PHE A 387 -8.46 3.05 -16.38
N ASN A 388 -9.18 4.10 -16.78
CA ASN A 388 -9.47 4.45 -18.18
C ASN A 388 -8.23 4.48 -19.08
N ARG A 389 -7.06 4.82 -18.52
CA ARG A 389 -5.81 5.02 -19.27
C ARG A 389 -4.91 3.78 -19.30
N VAL A 390 -5.13 2.83 -18.39
CA VAL A 390 -4.19 1.72 -18.14
C VAL A 390 -4.76 0.34 -18.42
N THR A 391 -6.07 0.14 -18.23
CA THR A 391 -6.74 -1.13 -18.51
C THR A 391 -8.02 -0.91 -19.33
N PRO A 392 -8.44 -1.88 -20.16
CA PRO A 392 -9.82 -1.91 -20.65
C PRO A 392 -10.79 -2.05 -19.48
N GLU A 393 -12.07 -1.71 -19.67
CA GLU A 393 -13.09 -2.10 -18.68
C GLU A 393 -13.14 -3.61 -18.54
N PHE A 394 -13.64 -4.07 -17.40
CA PHE A 394 -13.84 -5.48 -17.10
C PHE A 394 -15.23 -5.97 -17.51
N ASP A 395 -16.23 -5.10 -17.63
CA ASP A 395 -17.60 -5.41 -18.05
C ASP A 395 -17.68 -5.54 -19.59
N ASP A 396 -18.41 -4.73 -20.36
CA ASP A 396 -18.56 -4.95 -21.81
C ASP A 396 -17.21 -4.81 -22.56
N PRO A 397 -16.87 -5.74 -23.46
CA PRO A 397 -17.60 -6.95 -23.84
C PRO A 397 -17.28 -8.18 -22.99
N TRP A 398 -16.31 -8.12 -22.10
CA TRP A 398 -15.72 -9.28 -21.43
C TRP A 398 -16.63 -9.92 -20.39
N ASN A 399 -17.37 -9.13 -19.60
CA ASN A 399 -18.09 -9.57 -18.39
C ASN A 399 -17.16 -10.30 -17.41
N GLY A 400 -15.92 -9.80 -17.28
CA GLY A 400 -14.88 -10.31 -16.40
C GLY A 400 -15.02 -9.84 -14.96
N LYS A 401 -14.32 -10.51 -14.05
CA LYS A 401 -14.34 -10.17 -12.62
C LYS A 401 -12.95 -9.96 -12.06
N VAL A 402 -12.81 -9.02 -11.12
CA VAL A 402 -11.56 -8.80 -10.37
C VAL A 402 -11.19 -10.00 -9.49
N THR A 403 -12.15 -10.89 -9.21
CA THR A 403 -11.92 -12.13 -8.47
C THR A 403 -11.76 -13.37 -9.37
N ASP A 404 -11.95 -13.25 -10.69
CA ASP A 404 -11.73 -14.37 -11.61
C ASP A 404 -10.24 -14.47 -11.95
N PRO A 405 -9.50 -15.47 -11.43
CA PRO A 405 -8.07 -15.56 -11.65
C PRO A 405 -7.73 -15.78 -13.13
N GLN A 406 -8.57 -16.52 -13.87
CA GLN A 406 -8.29 -16.81 -15.28
C GLN A 406 -8.48 -15.56 -16.12
N PHE A 407 -9.55 -14.79 -15.88
CA PHE A 407 -9.73 -13.50 -16.55
C PHE A 407 -8.56 -12.55 -16.27
N ARG A 408 -8.10 -12.50 -15.01
CA ARG A 408 -6.96 -11.68 -14.61
C ARG A 408 -5.60 -12.19 -15.09
N ILE A 409 -5.51 -13.43 -15.59
CA ILE A 409 -4.35 -13.92 -16.33
C ILE A 409 -4.47 -13.51 -17.80
N ASP A 410 -5.60 -13.81 -18.41
CA ASP A 410 -5.79 -13.68 -19.85
C ASP A 410 -5.79 -12.22 -20.30
N LEU A 411 -6.44 -11.33 -19.55
CA LEU A 411 -6.55 -9.92 -19.93
C LEU A 411 -5.18 -9.19 -19.92
N PRO A 412 -4.36 -9.26 -18.85
CA PRO A 412 -3.00 -8.72 -18.89
C PRO A 412 -2.14 -9.39 -19.96
N MET A 413 -2.28 -10.70 -20.17
CA MET A 413 -1.53 -11.39 -21.22
C MET A 413 -1.94 -10.94 -22.63
N LEU A 414 -3.20 -10.57 -22.87
CA LEU A 414 -3.62 -9.91 -24.11
C LEU A 414 -3.06 -8.49 -24.23
N MET A 415 -2.93 -7.75 -23.12
CA MET A 415 -2.29 -6.41 -23.11
C MET A 415 -0.77 -6.48 -23.36
N LEU A 416 -0.11 -7.58 -23.00
CA LEU A 416 1.32 -7.78 -23.23
C LEU A 416 1.61 -8.46 -24.58
N TRP A 417 0.77 -9.41 -24.97
CA TRP A 417 1.02 -10.37 -26.06
C TRP A 417 -0.23 -10.60 -26.93
N LEU A 418 -0.86 -9.51 -27.38
CA LEU A 418 -2.16 -9.51 -28.07
C LEU A 418 -2.30 -10.53 -29.20
N ASP A 419 -1.29 -10.62 -30.08
CA ASP A 419 -1.33 -11.51 -31.24
C ASP A 419 -0.78 -12.92 -30.97
N LYS A 420 -0.37 -13.20 -29.73
CA LYS A 420 0.26 -14.47 -29.35
C LYS A 420 -0.50 -15.23 -28.27
N HIS A 421 -1.10 -14.53 -27.32
CA HIS A 421 -1.85 -15.13 -26.24
C HIS A 421 -3.21 -15.66 -26.73
N LYS A 422 -3.59 -16.83 -26.24
CA LYS A 422 -4.90 -17.44 -26.49
C LYS A 422 -5.64 -17.49 -25.15
N PRO A 423 -6.69 -16.66 -24.96
CA PRO A 423 -7.42 -16.65 -23.71
C PRO A 423 -8.11 -18.01 -23.49
N THR A 424 -8.28 -18.37 -22.23
CA THR A 424 -8.86 -19.65 -21.82
C THR A 424 -10.38 -19.58 -21.90
N ILE A 425 -10.99 -20.55 -22.56
CA ILE A 425 -12.45 -20.69 -22.68
C ILE A 425 -12.83 -22.06 -22.12
N LYS A 426 -13.42 -22.08 -20.92
CA LYS A 426 -13.86 -23.32 -20.26
C LYS A 426 -15.30 -23.67 -20.64
N ASP A 427 -16.14 -22.66 -20.79
CA ASP A 427 -17.56 -22.79 -21.08
C ASP A 427 -18.12 -21.53 -21.75
N LYS A 428 -19.44 -21.53 -22.00
CA LYS A 428 -20.17 -20.41 -22.61
C LYS A 428 -20.22 -19.14 -21.75
N ASN A 429 -19.90 -19.24 -20.47
CA ASN A 429 -19.90 -18.12 -19.52
C ASN A 429 -18.50 -17.51 -19.37
N SER A 430 -17.47 -18.12 -19.98
CA SER A 430 -16.10 -17.60 -19.94
C SER A 430 -16.04 -16.21 -20.59
N PRO A 431 -15.30 -15.23 -20.04
CA PRO A 431 -15.29 -13.86 -20.54
C PRO A 431 -14.95 -13.70 -22.04
N PHE A 432 -14.16 -14.63 -22.58
CA PHE A 432 -13.73 -14.62 -23.98
C PHE A 432 -14.53 -15.56 -24.89
N TYR A 433 -15.59 -16.21 -24.40
CA TYR A 433 -16.47 -17.06 -25.21
C TYR A 433 -17.13 -16.25 -26.33
N GLY A 434 -17.09 -16.79 -27.56
CA GLY A 434 -17.58 -16.10 -28.76
C GLY A 434 -16.72 -14.91 -29.22
N LYS A 435 -15.57 -14.67 -28.58
CA LYS A 435 -14.67 -13.53 -28.87
C LYS A 435 -13.36 -13.90 -29.53
N VAL A 436 -13.12 -15.19 -29.75
CA VAL A 436 -11.93 -15.72 -30.42
C VAL A 436 -12.28 -16.32 -31.79
N ASP A 437 -11.28 -16.41 -32.66
CA ASP A 437 -11.37 -17.10 -33.94
C ASP A 437 -11.25 -18.63 -33.77
N LYS A 438 -11.31 -19.36 -34.89
CA LYS A 438 -11.17 -20.82 -34.92
C LYS A 438 -9.82 -21.34 -34.40
N ASN A 439 -8.80 -20.49 -34.31
CA ASN A 439 -7.47 -20.83 -33.84
C ASN A 439 -7.26 -20.44 -32.36
N GLY A 440 -8.27 -19.85 -31.72
CA GLY A 440 -8.25 -19.40 -30.33
C GLY A 440 -7.66 -18.00 -30.11
N TYR A 441 -7.42 -17.23 -31.18
CA TYR A 441 -6.93 -15.85 -31.06
C TYR A 441 -8.09 -14.86 -31.01
N LEU A 442 -7.91 -13.75 -30.30
CA LEU A 442 -8.94 -12.72 -30.16
C LEU A 442 -9.36 -12.16 -31.53
N LEU A 443 -10.67 -12.04 -31.79
CA LEU A 443 -11.17 -11.47 -33.05
C LEU A 443 -10.74 -9.99 -33.20
N GLU A 444 -10.51 -9.54 -34.43
CA GLU A 444 -10.00 -8.18 -34.71
C GLU A 444 -10.83 -7.05 -34.10
N LYS A 445 -12.17 -7.20 -34.05
CA LYS A 445 -13.03 -6.21 -33.41
C LYS A 445 -12.71 -6.00 -31.92
N TYR A 446 -12.35 -7.06 -31.21
CA TYR A 446 -11.97 -7.01 -29.79
C TYR A 446 -10.49 -6.63 -29.60
N LYS A 447 -9.61 -7.05 -30.52
CA LYS A 447 -8.21 -6.58 -30.53
C LYS A 447 -8.10 -5.06 -30.59
N LYS A 448 -8.98 -4.38 -31.33
CA LYS A 448 -9.03 -2.90 -31.38
C LYS A 448 -9.23 -2.26 -30.01
N ILE A 449 -9.95 -2.92 -29.09
CA ILE A 449 -10.14 -2.44 -27.71
C ILE A 449 -8.81 -2.55 -26.95
N ILE A 450 -8.20 -3.75 -26.97
CA ILE A 450 -6.96 -4.02 -26.23
C ILE A 450 -5.75 -3.23 -26.77
N ARG A 451 -5.67 -2.96 -28.08
CA ARG A 451 -4.56 -2.21 -28.71
C ARG A 451 -4.30 -0.83 -28.07
N LYS A 452 -5.33 -0.19 -27.49
CA LYS A 452 -5.19 1.08 -26.76
C LYS A 452 -4.39 0.94 -25.46
N TYR A 453 -4.35 -0.27 -24.92
CA TYR A 453 -3.73 -0.63 -23.66
C TYR A 453 -2.48 -1.49 -23.83
N GLU A 454 -2.13 -1.86 -25.07
CA GLU A 454 -0.99 -2.72 -25.35
C GLU A 454 0.32 -2.07 -24.92
N ALA A 455 1.11 -2.80 -24.14
CA ALA A 455 2.40 -2.33 -23.66
C ALA A 455 3.50 -2.67 -24.69
N LYS A 456 3.65 -1.84 -25.71
CA LYS A 456 4.56 -2.10 -26.85
C LYS A 456 6.03 -1.88 -26.56
#